data_AF-A0A2I0W1Z2-F1
#
_entry.id   AF-A0A2I0W1Z2-F1
#
_cell.length_a   1.000
_cell.length_b   1.000
_cell.length_c   1.000
_cell.angle_alpha   90.00
_cell.angle_beta   90.00
_cell.angle_gamma   90.00
#
_symmetry.space_group_name_H-M   'P 1'
#
loop_
_entity.id
_entity.type
_entity.pdbx_description
1 polymer ?
#
loop_
_entity_poly.entity_id
_entity_poly.type
_entity_poly.pdbx_seq_one_letter_code
_entity_poly.pdbx_strand_id
1 'polypeptide(L)'
;MEGFLQRRDLPSMCRKATKANDKELQLFSNFSASSTRWKGLTFNTSYSLEAPILSKIYSLFPTTYVIGPLHALIESITSSSVSTSLLAEDRSALNWLDAQPYRSVIYVSFDSLARLTQEELLEFWHGFVNSGHRFLWVVRPNLVAEGTTAVEMVGLEERVRLVAWVP
;
A
#
# COMPACT_ATOMS: atom_id res chain seq x y z
N MET A 1 -16.02 9.52 -19.10
CA MET A 1 -15.25 8.66 -18.16
C MET A 1 -14.89 7.36 -18.86
N GLU A 2 -15.63 7.01 -19.92
CA GLU A 2 -15.16 6.15 -21.01
C GLU A 2 -13.78 6.60 -21.49
N GLY A 3 -12.81 5.68 -21.45
CA GLY A 3 -11.42 5.91 -21.84
C GLY A 3 -10.39 5.92 -20.70
N PHE A 4 -10.80 6.12 -19.43
CA PHE A 4 -9.84 6.19 -18.30
C PHE A 4 -9.76 4.91 -17.47
N LEU A 5 -10.86 4.18 -17.31
CA LEU A 5 -10.91 2.94 -16.52
C LEU A 5 -11.32 1.77 -17.41
N GLN A 6 -10.50 0.73 -17.41
CA GLN A 6 -10.82 -0.57 -17.99
C GLN A 6 -11.35 -1.50 -16.90
N ARG A 7 -12.04 -2.57 -17.32
CA ARG A 7 -12.55 -3.59 -16.40
C ARG A 7 -11.46 -4.21 -15.51
N ARG A 8 -10.20 -4.27 -16.00
CA ARG A 8 -9.07 -4.82 -15.24
C ARG A 8 -8.65 -3.93 -14.05
N ASP A 9 -8.98 -2.64 -14.12
CA ASP A 9 -8.62 -1.60 -13.15
C ASP A 9 -9.63 -1.52 -12.00
N LEU A 10 -10.78 -2.20 -12.13
CA LEU A 10 -11.77 -2.29 -11.06
C LEU A 10 -11.26 -3.18 -9.91
N PRO A 11 -11.73 -2.95 -8.67
CA PRO A 11 -11.47 -3.84 -7.54
C PRO A 11 -11.75 -5.30 -7.90
N SER A 12 -10.93 -6.23 -7.41
CA SER A 12 -10.98 -7.65 -7.78
C SER A 12 -12.37 -8.27 -7.66
N MET A 13 -13.11 -7.88 -6.61
CA MET A 13 -14.51 -8.25 -6.36
C MET A 13 -15.48 -7.79 -7.45
N CYS A 14 -15.25 -6.62 -8.07
CA CYS A 14 -16.08 -6.08 -9.14
C CYS A 14 -15.74 -6.67 -10.52
N ARG A 15 -14.54 -7.22 -10.73
CA ARG A 15 -14.09 -7.67 -12.06
C ARG A 15 -14.94 -8.83 -12.62
N LYS A 16 -15.56 -9.61 -11.75
CA LYS A 16 -16.44 -10.74 -12.13
C LYS A 16 -17.89 -10.34 -12.38
N ALA A 17 -18.28 -9.09 -12.14
CA ALA A 17 -19.65 -8.62 -12.35
C ALA A 17 -20.05 -8.73 -13.83
N THR A 18 -21.00 -9.60 -14.15
CA THR A 18 -21.51 -9.76 -15.53
C THR A 18 -22.79 -8.98 -15.79
N LYS A 19 -23.43 -8.49 -14.73
CA LYS A 19 -24.70 -7.75 -14.77
C LYS A 19 -24.59 -6.48 -13.93
N ALA A 20 -25.37 -5.46 -14.31
CA ALA A 20 -25.39 -4.19 -13.61
C ALA A 20 -25.90 -4.29 -12.15
N ASN A 21 -26.65 -5.35 -11.81
CA ASN A 21 -27.19 -5.58 -10.47
C ASN A 21 -26.27 -6.45 -9.59
N ASP A 22 -25.03 -6.70 -10.00
CA ASP A 22 -24.02 -7.35 -9.16
C ASP A 22 -23.86 -6.58 -7.83
N LYS A 23 -23.85 -7.30 -6.71
CA LYS A 23 -23.92 -6.68 -5.37
C LYS A 23 -22.71 -5.82 -5.06
N GLU A 24 -21.50 -6.30 -5.40
CA GLU A 24 -20.26 -5.58 -5.14
C GLU A 24 -20.20 -4.33 -6.01
N LEU A 25 -20.51 -4.47 -7.30
CA LEU A 25 -20.56 -3.33 -8.21
C LEU A 25 -21.59 -2.28 -7.78
N GLN A 26 -22.77 -2.73 -7.34
CA GLN A 26 -23.82 -1.86 -6.81
C GLN A 26 -23.40 -1.15 -5.53
N LEU A 27 -22.64 -1.79 -4.65
CA LEU A 27 -22.13 -1.17 -3.42
C LEU A 27 -21.28 0.07 -3.76
N PHE A 28 -20.30 -0.08 -4.65
CA PHE A 28 -19.44 1.05 -5.06
C PHE A 28 -20.22 2.11 -5.85
N SER A 29 -21.09 1.67 -6.77
CA SER A 29 -21.92 2.59 -7.57
C SER A 29 -22.84 3.44 -6.68
N ASN A 30 -23.52 2.81 -5.72
CA ASN A 30 -24.45 3.50 -4.82
C ASN A 30 -23.70 4.41 -3.84
N PHE A 31 -22.54 3.98 -3.32
CA PHE A 31 -21.68 4.83 -2.51
C PHE A 31 -21.28 6.10 -3.28
N SER A 32 -20.80 5.94 -4.53
CA SER A 32 -20.45 7.06 -5.40
C SER A 32 -21.65 7.94 -5.73
N ALA A 33 -22.82 7.38 -6.03
CA ALA A 33 -24.02 8.16 -6.34
C ALA A 33 -24.51 8.98 -5.13
N SER A 34 -24.35 8.43 -3.92
CA SER A 34 -24.74 9.11 -2.68
C SER A 34 -23.91 10.36 -2.38
N SER A 35 -22.72 10.49 -2.96
CA SER A 35 -21.83 11.65 -2.75
C SER A 35 -22.47 12.99 -3.11
N THR A 36 -23.45 13.01 -4.02
CA THR A 36 -24.27 14.19 -4.36
C THR A 36 -25.02 14.81 -3.17
N ARG A 37 -25.22 14.04 -2.10
CA ARG A 37 -25.88 14.51 -0.87
C ARG A 37 -24.89 14.94 0.20
N TRP A 38 -23.59 14.75 -0.02
CA TRP A 38 -22.58 15.05 0.97
C TRP A 38 -22.24 16.54 0.93
N LYS A 39 -21.91 17.11 2.10
CA LYS A 39 -21.60 18.54 2.21
C LYS A 39 -20.20 18.89 1.71
N GLY A 40 -19.32 17.89 1.61
CA GLY A 40 -17.99 18.03 1.04
C GLY A 40 -17.29 16.67 0.93
N LEU A 41 -16.26 16.64 0.10
CA LEU A 41 -15.39 15.48 -0.10
C LEU A 41 -14.00 15.82 0.42
N THR A 42 -13.36 14.86 1.08
CA THR A 42 -11.97 15.00 1.54
C THR A 42 -11.14 13.86 0.98
N PHE A 43 -10.04 14.19 0.30
CA PHE A 43 -9.12 13.22 -0.28
C PHE A 43 -7.73 13.37 0.35
N ASN A 44 -7.16 12.24 0.78
CA ASN A 44 -5.78 12.14 1.21
C ASN A 44 -4.85 11.94 0.00
N THR A 45 -4.75 12.97 -0.82
CA THR A 45 -3.91 12.98 -2.03
C THR A 45 -3.37 14.40 -2.24
N SER A 46 -2.62 14.63 -3.30
CA SER A 46 -2.17 15.97 -3.69
C SER A 46 -2.52 16.28 -5.14
N TYR A 47 -2.67 17.56 -5.44
CA TYR A 47 -2.94 17.99 -6.81
C TYR A 47 -1.78 17.66 -7.77
N SER A 48 -0.54 17.68 -7.27
CA SER A 48 0.64 17.34 -8.07
C SER A 48 0.64 15.89 -8.58
N LEU A 49 -0.05 14.97 -7.88
CA LEU A 49 -0.17 13.56 -8.28
C LEU A 49 -1.40 13.30 -9.16
N GLU A 50 -2.51 13.98 -8.90
CA GLU A 50 -3.83 13.60 -9.43
C GLU A 50 -4.60 14.74 -10.13
N ALA A 51 -3.90 15.77 -10.60
CA ALA A 51 -4.49 16.97 -11.20
C ALA A 51 -5.64 16.71 -12.20
N PRO A 52 -5.54 15.78 -13.18
CA PRO A 52 -6.60 15.59 -14.17
C PRO A 52 -7.90 15.04 -13.56
N ILE A 53 -7.79 14.08 -12.64
CA ILE A 53 -8.98 13.47 -12.01
C ILE A 53 -9.59 14.43 -10.98
N LEU A 54 -8.76 15.13 -10.21
CA LEU A 54 -9.23 16.14 -9.25
C LEU A 54 -9.95 17.29 -9.93
N SER A 55 -9.45 17.80 -11.06
CA SER A 55 -10.13 18.84 -11.85
C SER A 55 -11.55 18.41 -12.24
N LYS A 56 -11.72 17.13 -12.60
CA LYS A 56 -13.03 16.57 -12.92
C LYS A 56 -13.91 16.42 -11.69
N ILE A 57 -13.35 15.97 -10.56
CA ILE A 57 -14.08 15.89 -9.29
C ILE A 57 -14.55 17.27 -8.87
N TYR A 58 -13.72 18.31 -8.93
CA TYR A 58 -14.09 19.69 -8.64
C TYR A 58 -15.25 20.20 -9.49
N SER A 59 -15.29 19.83 -10.78
CA SER A 59 -16.40 20.21 -11.67
C SER A 59 -17.75 19.59 -11.26
N LEU A 60 -17.72 18.43 -10.60
CA LEU A 60 -18.90 17.71 -10.12
C LEU A 60 -19.24 18.04 -8.67
N PHE A 61 -18.21 18.31 -7.85
CA PHE A 61 -18.26 18.52 -6.41
C PHE A 61 -17.35 19.70 -6.03
N PRO A 62 -17.85 20.95 -6.12
CA PRO A 62 -17.04 22.13 -5.84
C PRO A 62 -16.47 22.15 -4.42
N THR A 63 -17.19 21.59 -3.44
CA THR A 63 -16.73 21.47 -2.05
C THR A 63 -15.84 20.24 -1.85
N THR A 64 -14.70 20.20 -2.54
CA THR A 64 -13.71 19.13 -2.42
C THR A 64 -12.41 19.64 -1.79
N TYR A 65 -11.93 18.95 -0.76
CA TYR A 65 -10.71 19.26 -0.03
C TYR A 65 -9.66 18.18 -0.31
N VAL A 66 -8.51 18.61 -0.80
CA VAL A 66 -7.35 17.76 -1.05
C VAL A 66 -6.32 18.10 0.01
N ILE A 67 -6.16 17.22 1.01
CA ILE A 67 -5.41 17.51 2.25
C ILE A 67 -4.17 16.63 2.44
N GLY A 68 -3.76 15.91 1.40
CA GLY A 68 -2.66 14.96 1.47
C GLY A 68 -1.30 15.56 1.13
N PRO A 69 -0.21 14.84 1.50
CA PRO A 69 -0.25 13.61 2.28
C PRO A 69 -0.47 13.87 3.78
N LEU A 70 -1.45 13.19 4.38
CA LEU A 70 -1.86 13.39 5.77
C LEU A 70 -0.73 13.18 6.78
N HIS A 71 0.21 12.26 6.52
CA HIS A 71 1.33 12.01 7.43
C HIS A 71 2.23 13.25 7.60
N ALA A 72 2.56 13.94 6.50
CA ALA A 72 3.36 15.17 6.53
C ALA A 72 2.58 16.32 7.20
N LEU A 73 1.26 16.35 7.01
CA LEU A 73 0.41 17.36 7.65
C LEU A 73 0.40 17.18 9.17
N ILE A 74 0.33 15.94 9.68
CA ILE A 74 0.35 15.67 11.12
C ILE A 74 1.66 16.14 11.75
N GLU A 75 2.81 15.86 11.12
CA GLU A 75 4.12 16.35 11.58
C GLU A 75 4.17 17.88 11.72
N SER A 76 3.45 18.61 10.88
CA SER A 76 3.38 20.08 10.95
C SER A 76 2.46 20.61 12.05
N ILE A 77 1.47 19.81 12.48
CA ILE A 77 0.43 20.23 13.44
C ILE A 77 0.76 19.76 14.86
N THR A 78 1.43 18.61 15.00
CA THR A 78 1.72 18.00 16.29
C THR A 78 3.21 17.91 16.53
N SER A 79 3.67 18.43 17.67
CA SER A 79 5.07 18.29 18.13
C SER A 79 5.42 16.89 18.65
N SER A 80 4.46 15.96 18.62
CA SER A 80 4.57 14.62 19.20
C SER A 80 4.49 13.57 18.10
N SER A 81 5.38 12.58 18.10
CA SER A 81 5.28 11.43 17.21
C SER A 81 4.04 10.61 17.55
N VAL A 82 3.02 10.67 16.69
CA VAL A 82 1.85 9.78 16.80
C VAL A 82 2.22 8.46 16.15
N SER A 83 2.35 7.39 16.94
CA SER A 83 2.54 6.05 16.36
C SER A 83 1.27 5.65 15.61
N THR A 84 1.39 5.46 14.30
CA THR A 84 0.29 5.00 13.43
C THR A 84 0.30 3.48 13.25
N SER A 85 1.23 2.77 13.90
CA SER A 85 1.37 1.33 13.78
C SER A 85 0.70 0.58 14.92
N LEU A 86 0.09 -0.55 14.59
CA LEU A 86 -0.40 -1.54 15.56
C LEU A 86 0.69 -2.52 16.00
N LEU A 87 1.86 -2.50 15.34
CA LEU A 87 2.99 -3.40 15.58
C LEU A 87 4.20 -2.63 16.10
N ALA A 88 4.99 -3.30 16.94
CA ALA A 88 6.24 -2.74 17.43
C ALA A 88 7.22 -2.50 16.26
N GLU A 89 7.81 -1.30 16.22
CA GLU A 89 8.80 -0.88 15.23
C GLU A 89 10.14 -1.57 15.46
N ASP A 90 10.63 -2.32 14.47
CA ASP A 90 12.02 -2.77 14.47
C ASP A 90 12.94 -1.66 13.96
N ARG A 91 13.39 -0.81 14.89
CA ARG A 91 14.36 0.26 14.60
C ARG A 91 15.73 -0.26 14.18
N SER A 92 16.06 -1.53 14.43
CA SER A 92 17.34 -2.07 13.96
C SER A 92 17.39 -2.23 12.44
N ALA A 93 16.23 -2.22 11.76
CA ALA A 93 16.15 -2.09 10.30
C ALA A 93 16.73 -0.77 9.79
N LEU A 94 16.54 0.33 10.54
CA LEU A 94 17.09 1.64 10.18
C LEU A 94 18.61 1.64 10.27
N ASN A 95 19.17 1.07 11.33
CA ASN A 95 20.63 0.91 11.45
C ASN A 95 21.20 0.04 10.32
N TRP A 96 20.47 -1.00 9.90
CA TRP A 96 20.87 -1.83 8.75
C TRP A 96 20.85 -1.03 7.45
N LEU A 97 19.84 -0.18 7.24
CA LEU A 97 19.74 0.73 6.08
C LEU A 97 20.87 1.76 6.05
N ASP A 98 21.22 2.35 7.20
CA ASP A 98 22.31 3.34 7.33
C ASP A 98 23.67 2.76 6.91
N ALA A 99 23.84 1.44 7.05
CA ALA A 99 25.05 0.74 6.63
C ALA A 99 25.09 0.41 5.12
N GLN A 100 23.99 0.61 4.37
CA GLN A 100 23.92 0.28 2.95
C GLN A 100 24.37 1.47 2.07
N PRO A 101 24.88 1.20 0.85
CA PRO A 101 25.15 2.26 -0.11
C PRO A 101 23.88 3.06 -0.45
N TYR A 102 24.07 4.34 -0.75
CA TYR A 102 22.97 5.25 -1.09
C TYR A 102 22.13 4.72 -2.27
N ARG A 103 20.79 4.73 -2.12
CA ARG A 103 19.82 4.27 -3.13
C ARG A 103 20.06 2.84 -3.64
N SER A 104 20.56 1.93 -2.79
CA SER A 104 20.90 0.55 -3.19
C SER A 104 19.93 -0.53 -2.68
N VAL A 105 18.98 -0.17 -1.83
CA VAL A 105 18.05 -1.11 -1.18
C VAL A 105 16.66 -0.99 -1.79
N ILE A 106 16.05 -2.14 -2.07
CA ILE A 106 14.65 -2.25 -2.49
C ILE A 106 13.80 -2.56 -1.25
N TYR A 107 12.86 -1.68 -0.94
CA TYR A 107 11.85 -1.93 0.09
C TYR A 107 10.70 -2.76 -0.49
N VAL A 108 10.35 -3.84 0.19
CA VAL A 108 9.25 -4.73 -0.18
C VAL A 108 8.28 -4.84 0.98
N SER A 109 7.00 -4.55 0.71
CA SER A 109 5.93 -4.74 1.68
C SER A 109 4.62 -5.06 0.95
N PHE A 110 3.93 -6.09 1.46
CA PHE A 110 2.59 -6.46 1.03
C PHE A 110 1.66 -6.09 2.18
N ASP A 111 1.51 -4.78 2.41
CA ASP A 111 0.59 -4.06 3.32
C ASP A 111 -0.44 -4.92 4.10
N SER A 112 -0.90 -4.45 5.25
CA SER A 112 -1.89 -5.02 6.18
C SER A 112 -2.96 -6.02 5.65
N LEU A 113 -3.44 -5.93 4.41
CA LEU A 113 -4.48 -6.79 3.83
C LEU A 113 -4.00 -7.94 2.93
N ALA A 114 -2.87 -7.81 2.23
CA ALA A 114 -2.47 -8.76 1.19
C ALA A 114 -1.90 -10.06 1.77
N ARG A 115 -2.32 -11.22 1.27
CA ARG A 115 -1.79 -12.54 1.69
C ARG A 115 -1.05 -13.19 0.53
N LEU A 116 0.03 -13.90 0.87
CA LEU A 116 0.80 -14.71 -0.07
C LEU A 116 0.57 -16.19 0.24
N THR A 117 0.61 -17.02 -0.80
CA THR A 117 0.80 -18.47 -0.62
C THR A 117 2.25 -18.76 -0.25
N GLN A 118 2.50 -19.98 0.23
CA GLN A 118 3.85 -20.42 0.55
C GLN A 118 4.73 -20.45 -0.70
N GLU A 119 4.17 -20.89 -1.83
CA GLU A 119 4.86 -20.92 -3.13
C GLU A 119 5.23 -19.51 -3.58
N GLU A 120 4.32 -18.55 -3.50
CA GLU A 120 4.61 -17.15 -3.84
C GLU A 120 5.73 -16.56 -2.97
N LEU A 121 5.72 -16.84 -1.66
CA LEU A 121 6.78 -16.41 -0.75
C LEU A 121 8.14 -17.00 -1.13
N LEU A 122 8.19 -18.28 -1.51
CA LEU A 122 9.43 -18.94 -1.96
C LEU A 122 9.92 -18.37 -3.29
N GLU A 123 9.02 -18.09 -4.24
CA GLU A 123 9.39 -17.44 -5.51
C GLU A 123 9.99 -16.04 -5.29
N PHE A 124 9.40 -15.24 -4.40
CA PHE A 124 9.99 -13.95 -4.00
C PHE A 124 11.37 -14.14 -3.39
N TRP A 125 11.52 -15.10 -2.49
CA TRP A 125 12.80 -15.42 -1.87
C TRP A 125 13.88 -15.79 -2.89
N HIS A 126 13.57 -16.73 -3.81
CA HIS A 126 14.48 -17.10 -4.88
C HIS A 126 14.85 -15.90 -5.76
N GLY A 127 13.89 -15.03 -6.06
CA GLY A 127 14.13 -13.76 -6.74
C GLY A 127 15.12 -12.86 -6.01
N PHE A 128 14.99 -12.72 -4.69
CA PHE A 128 15.90 -11.90 -3.88
C PHE A 128 17.32 -12.45 -3.87
N VAL A 129 17.47 -13.76 -3.69
CA VAL A 129 18.79 -14.42 -3.70
C VAL A 129 19.46 -14.24 -5.06
N ASN A 130 18.74 -14.54 -6.15
CA ASN A 130 19.28 -14.59 -7.51
C ASN A 130 19.50 -13.21 -8.15
N SER A 131 18.74 -12.20 -7.75
CA SER A 131 18.87 -10.86 -8.34
C SER A 131 20.16 -10.13 -7.93
N GLY A 132 20.83 -10.55 -6.86
CA GLY A 132 22.03 -9.90 -6.34
C GLY A 132 21.80 -8.51 -5.72
N HIS A 133 20.56 -8.01 -5.72
CA HIS A 133 20.19 -6.74 -5.09
C HIS A 133 20.06 -6.87 -3.57
N ARG A 134 19.93 -5.70 -2.91
CA ARG A 134 19.68 -5.61 -1.48
C ARG A 134 18.20 -5.37 -1.23
N PHE A 135 17.65 -6.04 -0.23
CA PHE A 135 16.22 -5.99 0.07
C PHE A 135 15.97 -5.76 1.55
N LEU A 136 15.04 -4.85 1.84
CA LEU A 136 14.38 -4.77 3.14
C LEU A 136 12.95 -5.25 2.95
N TRP A 137 12.63 -6.43 3.48
CA TRP A 137 11.33 -7.06 3.27
C TRP A 137 10.54 -7.20 4.58
N VAL A 138 9.35 -6.61 4.58
CA VAL A 138 8.39 -6.72 5.68
C VAL A 138 7.59 -8.03 5.56
N VAL A 139 7.93 -9.01 6.40
CA VAL A 139 7.24 -10.30 6.53
C VAL A 139 6.48 -10.32 7.85
N ARG A 140 5.27 -9.74 7.83
CA ARG A 140 4.38 -9.67 8.99
C ARG A 140 3.81 -11.06 9.38
N PRO A 141 3.45 -11.29 10.66
CA PRO A 141 3.05 -12.62 11.17
C PRO A 141 1.87 -13.32 10.44
N ASN A 142 1.05 -12.58 9.68
CA ASN A 142 -0.13 -13.12 8.98
C ASN A 142 -0.01 -13.05 7.45
N LEU A 143 1.19 -12.80 6.92
CA LEU A 143 1.42 -12.68 5.47
C LEU A 143 1.15 -14.01 4.74
N VAL A 144 1.57 -15.11 5.34
CA VAL A 144 1.36 -16.48 4.84
C VAL A 144 0.45 -17.23 5.82
N ALA A 145 -0.42 -18.10 5.31
CA ALA A 145 -1.26 -18.95 6.14
C ALA A 145 -0.41 -19.94 6.97
N GLU A 146 -0.93 -20.40 8.12
CA GLU A 146 -0.21 -21.25 9.07
C GLU A 146 0.43 -22.48 8.38
N GLY A 147 1.75 -22.65 8.57
CA GLY A 147 2.56 -23.68 7.90
C GLY A 147 3.92 -23.21 7.36
N THR A 148 4.31 -21.95 7.60
CA THR A 148 5.50 -21.32 7.02
C THR A 148 6.78 -22.10 7.29
N THR A 149 7.49 -22.48 6.24
CA THR A 149 8.89 -22.90 6.30
C THR A 149 9.74 -21.66 6.57
N ALA A 150 10.60 -21.72 7.59
CA ALA A 150 11.61 -20.70 7.78
C ALA A 150 12.47 -20.63 6.51
N VAL A 151 12.54 -19.43 5.93
CA VAL A 151 13.39 -19.16 4.78
C VAL A 151 14.83 -19.07 5.27
N GLU A 152 15.74 -19.80 4.64
CA GLU A 152 17.14 -19.87 5.07
C GLU A 152 17.88 -18.56 4.76
N MET A 153 18.28 -17.82 5.80
CA MET A 153 18.94 -16.51 5.68
C MET A 153 20.47 -16.57 5.64
N VAL A 154 21.05 -17.77 5.77
CA VAL A 154 22.48 -17.96 6.04
C VAL A 154 23.32 -17.35 4.91
N GLY A 155 24.14 -16.35 5.26
CA GLY A 155 25.05 -15.68 4.33
C GLY A 155 24.41 -14.57 3.49
N LEU A 156 23.17 -14.18 3.81
CA LEU A 156 22.44 -13.09 3.14
C LEU A 156 22.19 -11.90 4.05
N GLU A 157 22.64 -11.92 5.29
CA GLU A 157 22.33 -10.92 6.32
C GLU A 157 22.83 -9.51 5.94
N GLU A 158 23.90 -9.42 5.16
CA GLU A 158 24.42 -8.15 4.63
C GLU A 158 23.58 -7.59 3.46
N ARG A 159 22.80 -8.44 2.77
CA ARG A 159 22.04 -8.06 1.57
C ARG A 159 20.54 -8.05 1.76
N VAL A 160 20.01 -8.93 2.61
CA VAL A 160 18.57 -9.10 2.80
C VAL A 160 18.25 -8.97 4.29
N ARG A 161 17.36 -8.05 4.61
CA ARG A 161 16.84 -7.85 5.96
C ARG A 161 15.35 -8.18 5.98
N LEU A 162 15.00 -9.18 6.79
CA LEU A 162 13.61 -9.53 7.09
C LEU A 162 13.19 -8.92 8.42
N VAL A 163 11.98 -8.36 8.45
CA VAL A 163 11.41 -7.73 9.64
C VAL A 163 9.89 -7.88 9.66
N ALA A 164 9.30 -7.95 10.84
CA ALA A 164 7.85 -8.02 10.97
C ALA A 164 7.17 -6.67 10.69
N TRP A 165 7.87 -5.56 10.97
CA TRP A 165 7.40 -4.19 10.79
C TRP A 165 8.58 -3.20 10.76
N VAL A 166 8.45 -2.11 9.98
CA VAL A 166 9.41 -0.99 9.90
C VAL A 166 8.61 0.31 10.04
N PRO A 167 9.12 1.32 10.77
CA PRO A 167 8.52 2.66 10.82
C PRO A 167 8.47 3.34 9.44
#